data_AF-A0A7M7R1H0-F1
#
_entry.id   AF-A0A7M7R1H0-F1
#
_cell.length_a   1.000
_cell.length_b   1.000
_cell.length_c   1.000
_cell.angle_alpha   90.00
_cell.angle_beta   90.00
_cell.angle_gamma   90.00
#
_symmetry.space_group_name_H-M   'P 1'
#
loop_
_entity.id
_entity.type
_entity.pdbx_description
1 polymer ?
#
loop_
_entity_poly.entity_id
_entity_poly.type
_entity_poly.pdbx_seq_one_letter_code
_entity_poly.pdbx_strand_id
1 'polypeptide(L)'
;MNKIKNLESERAKLESKVHKMEAELTSYELSQEILRQDKNVFLNFLDRLGKVMQMDDTSHEVGINLQIEALIGRVEQLVRLETDKLVDKTSIVYQLQRRVRTLREQLQRRDLHLDLLRRKLSLQEDTERVKSILQSERDEANLRIKKLMKQQGRLHTQLTEEKTKNREISSQLTEAADYKISALERSRKIEELQKRLIESEILRTRLNRKLSMFKEQMRTLNDTVNQERSVNDHSLQILRDELTQAKQIIAEITRRESHLQNFRVSVVKVLAEPYCIPDYEIISRLQKMVAAHRDLTMLSRKYEEPLDHSTTRCTSTHQIHPSRSPCSGYTRYEDSGYADPPDSHEIEDI
;
A
#
# COMPACT_ATOMS: atom_id res chain seq x y z
N MET A 1 144.89 -148.94 -5.30
CA MET A 1 143.52 -148.66 -5.81
C MET A 1 142.73 -147.61 -4.99
N ASN A 2 142.96 -147.39 -3.68
CA ASN A 2 142.19 -146.39 -2.90
C ASN A 2 142.48 -144.90 -3.18
N LYS A 3 143.60 -144.57 -3.82
CA LYS A 3 144.04 -143.17 -4.04
C LYS A 3 143.30 -142.48 -5.21
N ILE A 4 142.89 -143.25 -6.22
CA ILE A 4 142.18 -142.74 -7.41
C ILE A 4 140.72 -142.38 -7.06
N LYS A 5 140.01 -143.22 -6.29
CA LYS A 5 138.64 -142.92 -5.81
C LYS A 5 138.57 -141.67 -4.92
N ASN A 6 139.62 -141.39 -4.12
CA ASN A 6 139.68 -140.17 -3.30
C ASN A 6 139.87 -138.90 -4.14
N LEU A 7 140.71 -138.96 -5.18
CA LEU A 7 140.91 -137.84 -6.11
C LEU A 7 139.67 -137.58 -6.97
N GLU A 8 138.93 -138.61 -7.37
CA GLU A 8 137.64 -138.45 -8.07
C GLU A 8 136.56 -137.87 -7.15
N SER A 9 136.53 -138.26 -5.87
CA SER A 9 135.62 -137.67 -4.87
C SER A 9 135.96 -136.21 -4.56
N GLU A 10 137.25 -135.85 -4.48
CA GLU A 10 137.68 -134.45 -4.35
C GLU A 10 137.37 -133.63 -5.60
N ARG A 11 137.61 -134.18 -6.79
CA ARG A 11 137.25 -133.52 -8.06
C ARG A 11 135.76 -133.23 -8.12
N ALA A 12 134.91 -134.20 -7.81
CA ALA A 12 133.45 -133.99 -7.77
C ALA A 12 133.02 -132.95 -6.72
N LYS A 13 133.70 -132.89 -5.57
CA LYS A 13 133.45 -131.85 -4.55
C LYS A 13 133.90 -130.47 -5.00
N LEU A 14 135.05 -130.36 -5.68
CA LEU A 14 135.56 -129.10 -6.24
C LEU A 14 134.70 -128.63 -7.41
N GLU A 15 134.30 -129.50 -8.33
CA GLU A 15 133.36 -129.18 -9.42
C GLU A 15 132.01 -128.73 -8.88
N SER A 16 131.47 -129.40 -7.85
CA SER A 16 130.25 -128.97 -7.16
C SER A 16 130.42 -127.62 -6.46
N LYS A 17 131.59 -127.33 -5.88
CA LYS A 17 131.90 -126.04 -5.25
C LYS A 17 132.05 -124.92 -6.28
N VAL A 18 132.66 -125.20 -7.44
CA VAL A 18 132.75 -124.26 -8.57
C VAL A 18 131.36 -123.96 -9.12
N HIS A 19 130.55 -124.98 -9.43
CA HIS A 19 129.17 -124.77 -9.88
C HIS A 19 128.33 -123.98 -8.86
N LYS A 20 128.52 -124.23 -7.56
CA LYS A 20 127.86 -123.47 -6.50
C LYS A 20 128.32 -122.01 -6.49
N MET A 21 129.62 -121.74 -6.59
CA MET A 21 130.15 -120.37 -6.66
C MET A 21 129.75 -119.65 -7.95
N GLU A 22 129.68 -120.33 -9.09
CA GLU A 22 129.19 -119.78 -10.36
C GLU A 22 127.70 -119.44 -10.27
N ALA A 23 126.88 -120.28 -9.63
CA ALA A 23 125.47 -120.00 -9.36
C ALA A 23 125.28 -118.83 -8.39
N GLU A 24 126.09 -118.74 -7.32
CA GLU A 24 126.09 -117.62 -6.38
C GLU A 24 126.55 -116.31 -7.05
N LEU A 25 127.58 -116.36 -7.90
CA LEU A 25 128.05 -115.21 -8.68
C LEU A 25 126.98 -114.74 -9.68
N THR A 26 126.36 -115.66 -10.41
CA THR A 26 125.26 -115.34 -11.34
C THR A 26 124.07 -114.72 -10.60
N SER A 27 123.73 -115.27 -9.42
CA SER A 27 122.67 -114.71 -8.56
C SER A 27 123.03 -113.32 -8.04
N TYR A 28 124.31 -113.09 -7.72
CA TYR A 28 124.81 -111.79 -7.28
C TYR A 28 124.78 -110.77 -8.41
N GLU A 29 125.22 -111.13 -9.61
CA GLU A 29 125.18 -110.27 -10.80
C GLU A 29 123.74 -109.89 -11.17
N LEU A 30 122.80 -110.84 -11.12
CA LEU A 30 121.38 -110.56 -11.32
C LEU A 30 120.85 -109.59 -10.26
N SER A 31 121.19 -109.80 -8.99
CA SER A 31 120.80 -108.89 -7.90
C SER A 31 121.40 -107.50 -8.07
N GLN A 32 122.65 -107.40 -8.52
CA GLN A 32 123.32 -106.13 -8.78
C GLN A 32 122.67 -105.38 -9.95
N GLU A 33 122.28 -106.09 -11.01
CA GLU A 33 121.59 -105.51 -12.16
C GLU A 33 120.18 -105.02 -11.77
N ILE A 34 119.44 -105.79 -10.97
CA ILE A 34 118.16 -105.36 -10.40
C ILE A 34 118.35 -104.09 -9.56
N LEU A 35 119.35 -104.04 -8.68
CA LEU A 35 119.65 -102.84 -7.88
C LEU A 35 120.04 -101.63 -8.74
N ARG A 36 120.72 -101.84 -9.88
CA ARG A 36 121.04 -100.77 -10.84
C ARG A 36 119.79 -100.26 -11.54
N GLN A 37 118.90 -101.14 -11.96
CA GLN A 37 117.63 -100.77 -12.57
C GLN A 37 116.76 -99.98 -11.58
N ASP A 38 116.61 -100.48 -10.35
CA ASP A 38 115.87 -99.79 -9.29
C ASP A 38 116.47 -98.42 -8.98
N LYS A 39 117.80 -98.30 -8.93
CA LYS A 39 118.49 -97.02 -8.78
C LYS A 39 118.16 -96.06 -9.91
N ASN A 40 118.18 -96.52 -11.16
CA ASN A 40 117.85 -95.68 -12.32
C ASN A 40 116.38 -95.24 -12.30
N VAL A 41 115.46 -96.13 -11.94
CA VAL A 41 114.03 -95.79 -11.76
C VAL A 41 113.87 -94.74 -10.66
N PHE A 42 114.56 -94.91 -9.53
CA PHE A 42 114.53 -93.96 -8.42
C PHE A 42 115.09 -92.59 -8.81
N LEU A 43 116.22 -92.53 -9.52
CA LEU A 43 116.80 -91.28 -10.02
C LEU A 43 115.87 -90.56 -11.00
N ASN A 44 115.25 -91.29 -11.92
CA ASN A 44 114.26 -90.74 -12.84
C ASN A 44 113.03 -90.20 -12.09
N PHE A 45 112.61 -90.88 -11.02
CA PHE A 45 111.55 -90.40 -10.14
C PHE A 45 111.93 -89.08 -9.45
N LEU A 46 113.14 -88.99 -8.89
CA LEU A 46 113.64 -87.77 -8.25
C LEU A 46 113.75 -86.60 -9.24
N ASP A 47 114.23 -86.84 -10.46
CA ASP A 47 114.29 -85.83 -11.53
C ASP A 47 112.89 -85.30 -11.88
N ARG A 48 111.94 -86.21 -12.12
CA ARG A 48 110.55 -85.82 -12.40
C ARG A 48 109.92 -85.05 -11.25
N LEU A 49 110.20 -85.45 -10.01
CA LEU A 49 109.72 -84.76 -8.82
C LEU A 49 110.29 -83.33 -8.74
N GLY A 50 111.59 -83.17 -8.98
CA GLY A 50 112.25 -81.86 -9.03
C GLY A 50 111.63 -80.93 -10.07
N LYS A 51 111.33 -81.44 -11.27
CA LYS A 51 110.66 -80.68 -12.34
C LYS A 51 109.25 -80.24 -11.95
N VAL A 52 108.45 -81.13 -11.37
CA VAL A 52 107.10 -80.78 -10.86
C VAL A 52 107.17 -79.69 -9.79
N MET A 53 108.23 -79.71 -8.98
CA MET A 53 108.50 -78.73 -7.93
C MET A 53 109.22 -77.46 -8.42
N GLN A 54 109.45 -77.37 -9.74
CA GLN A 54 110.13 -76.26 -10.40
C GLN A 54 111.51 -75.98 -9.77
N MET A 55 112.31 -77.04 -9.58
CA MET A 55 113.71 -76.93 -9.21
C MET A 55 114.58 -76.83 -10.47
N ASP A 56 115.61 -75.98 -10.42
CA ASP A 56 116.57 -75.84 -11.52
C ASP A 56 117.46 -77.09 -11.65
N ASP A 57 117.92 -77.40 -12.87
CA ASP A 57 118.66 -78.64 -13.23
C ASP A 57 120.00 -78.84 -12.49
N THR A 58 120.41 -77.88 -11.65
CA THR A 58 121.63 -77.90 -10.82
C THR A 58 121.74 -79.06 -9.81
N SER A 59 120.70 -79.86 -9.61
CA SER A 59 120.69 -80.97 -8.64
C SER A 59 121.33 -82.27 -9.16
N HIS A 60 121.66 -82.36 -10.45
CA HIS A 60 122.11 -83.59 -11.10
C HIS A 60 123.56 -84.01 -10.76
N GLU A 61 124.40 -83.08 -10.30
CA GLU A 61 125.82 -83.33 -9.97
C GLU A 61 126.05 -83.60 -8.47
N VAL A 62 124.99 -83.53 -7.67
CA VAL A 62 125.07 -83.65 -6.23
C VAL A 62 124.64 -85.05 -5.81
N GLY A 63 125.38 -85.69 -4.91
CA GLY A 63 125.06 -87.06 -4.48
C GLY A 63 123.59 -87.21 -4.03
N ILE A 64 123.02 -88.40 -4.24
CA ILE A 64 121.58 -88.73 -4.06
C ILE A 64 121.01 -88.18 -2.73
N ASN A 65 121.75 -88.29 -1.63
CA ASN A 65 121.31 -87.79 -0.32
C ASN A 65 121.07 -86.27 -0.33
N LEU A 66 121.95 -85.48 -0.96
CA LEU A 66 121.77 -84.03 -1.00
C LEU A 66 120.66 -83.63 -1.99
N GLN A 67 120.44 -84.40 -3.05
CA GLN A 67 119.30 -84.21 -3.96
C GLN A 67 117.97 -84.43 -3.22
N ILE A 68 117.88 -85.46 -2.37
CA ILE A 68 116.72 -85.72 -1.52
C ILE A 68 116.50 -84.57 -0.52
N GLU A 69 117.55 -84.11 0.18
CA GLU A 69 117.46 -82.97 1.11
C GLU A 69 117.03 -81.66 0.40
N ALA A 70 117.53 -81.41 -0.81
CA ALA A 70 117.14 -80.25 -1.61
C ALA A 70 115.66 -80.32 -2.03
N LEU A 71 115.17 -81.51 -2.40
CA LEU A 71 113.75 -81.75 -2.67
C LEU A 71 112.90 -81.50 -1.43
N ILE A 72 113.30 -82.02 -0.26
CA ILE A 72 112.59 -81.79 1.00
C ILE A 72 112.52 -80.30 1.32
N GLY A 73 113.66 -79.59 1.27
CA GLY A 73 113.70 -78.14 1.50
C GLY A 73 112.82 -77.34 0.54
N ARG A 74 112.71 -77.78 -0.73
CA ARG A 74 111.80 -77.19 -1.71
C ARG A 74 110.33 -77.48 -1.39
N VAL A 75 109.98 -78.70 -0.95
CA VAL A 75 108.61 -79.05 -0.51
C VAL A 75 108.21 -78.09 0.60
N GLU A 76 109.05 -77.97 1.64
CA GLU A 76 108.78 -77.08 2.76
C GLU A 76 108.62 -75.62 2.33
N GLN A 77 109.46 -75.14 1.40
CA GLN A 77 109.35 -73.80 0.86
C GLN A 77 108.02 -73.58 0.13
N LEU A 78 107.61 -74.50 -0.75
CA LEU A 78 106.35 -74.41 -1.48
C LEU A 78 105.16 -74.43 -0.53
N VAL A 79 105.18 -75.30 0.48
CA VAL A 79 104.15 -75.36 1.53
C VAL A 79 104.06 -74.03 2.29
N ARG A 80 105.19 -73.42 2.67
CA ARG A 80 105.20 -72.09 3.30
C ARG A 80 104.58 -71.02 2.40
N LEU A 81 105.01 -70.93 1.14
CA LEU A 81 104.50 -69.95 0.17
C LEU A 81 102.99 -70.11 -0.10
N GLU A 82 102.50 -71.35 -0.21
CA GLU A 82 101.07 -71.62 -0.37
C GLU A 82 100.29 -71.26 0.89
N THR A 83 100.84 -71.55 2.06
CA THR A 83 100.24 -71.19 3.35
C THR A 83 100.13 -69.67 3.51
N ASP A 84 101.20 -68.93 3.24
CA ASP A 84 101.22 -67.46 3.30
C ASP A 84 100.19 -66.85 2.32
N LYS A 85 100.16 -67.36 1.07
CA LYS A 85 99.18 -66.93 0.07
C LYS A 85 97.75 -67.25 0.49
N LEU A 86 97.52 -68.36 1.20
CA LEU A 86 96.22 -68.72 1.74
C LEU A 86 95.80 -67.76 2.87
N VAL A 87 96.73 -67.39 3.76
CA VAL A 87 96.51 -66.39 4.81
C VAL A 87 96.14 -65.03 4.22
N ASP A 88 96.86 -64.56 3.20
CA ASP A 88 96.58 -63.30 2.51
C ASP A 88 95.19 -63.28 1.85
N LYS A 89 94.87 -64.35 1.11
CA LYS A 89 93.53 -64.51 0.52
C LYS A 89 92.44 -64.53 1.58
N THR A 90 92.70 -65.18 2.72
CA THR A 90 91.76 -65.27 3.84
C THR A 90 91.52 -63.88 4.45
N SER A 91 92.59 -63.09 4.61
CA SER A 91 92.52 -61.69 5.06
C SER A 91 91.69 -60.82 4.10
N ILE A 92 91.94 -60.92 2.78
CA ILE A 92 91.18 -60.18 1.76
C ILE A 92 89.71 -60.59 1.76
N VAL A 93 89.41 -61.89 1.82
CA VAL A 93 88.04 -62.40 1.90
C VAL A 93 87.34 -61.85 3.13
N TYR A 94 88.00 -61.84 4.29
CA TYR A 94 87.44 -61.28 5.51
C TYR A 94 87.17 -59.76 5.39
N GLN A 95 88.11 -59.01 4.82
CA GLN A 95 87.93 -57.57 4.57
C GLN A 95 86.75 -57.29 3.63
N LEU A 96 86.63 -58.05 2.53
CA LEU A 96 85.51 -57.94 1.59
C LEU A 96 84.17 -58.31 2.25
N GLN A 97 84.12 -59.38 3.04
CA GLN A 97 82.92 -59.77 3.79
C GLN A 97 82.47 -58.65 4.74
N ARG A 98 83.42 -58.04 5.47
CA ARG A 98 83.13 -56.87 6.33
C ARG A 98 82.63 -55.68 5.52
N ARG A 99 83.22 -55.42 4.35
CA ARG A 99 82.80 -54.33 3.45
C ARG A 99 81.39 -54.56 2.91
N VAL A 100 81.07 -55.78 2.47
CA VAL A 100 79.72 -56.18 2.02
C VAL A 100 78.70 -55.99 3.15
N ARG A 101 79.02 -56.43 4.37
CA ARG A 101 78.12 -56.21 5.53
C ARG A 101 77.86 -54.73 5.77
N THR A 102 78.90 -53.90 5.75
CA THR A 102 78.79 -52.45 5.95
C THR A 102 77.92 -51.79 4.86
N LEU A 103 78.13 -52.16 3.59
CA LEU A 103 77.36 -51.63 2.46
C LEU A 103 75.89 -52.05 2.52
N ARG A 104 75.59 -53.30 2.95
CA ARG A 104 74.21 -53.76 3.17
C ARG A 104 73.51 -52.95 4.26
N GLU A 105 74.17 -52.69 5.37
CA GLU A 105 73.63 -51.86 6.44
C GLU A 105 73.39 -50.41 5.97
N GLN A 106 74.31 -49.85 5.18
CA GLN A 106 74.14 -48.51 4.60
C GLN A 106 72.95 -48.46 3.63
N LEU A 107 72.79 -49.47 2.77
CA LEU A 107 71.65 -49.57 1.86
C LEU A 107 70.33 -49.63 2.65
N GLN A 108 70.25 -50.50 3.65
CA GLN A 108 69.05 -50.63 4.49
C GLN A 108 68.68 -49.31 5.22
N ARG A 109 69.68 -48.54 5.68
CA ARG A 109 69.44 -47.21 6.26
C ARG A 109 68.92 -46.21 5.23
N ARG A 110 69.42 -46.27 3.98
CA ARG A 110 68.95 -45.40 2.89
C ARG A 110 67.53 -45.75 2.45
N ASP A 111 67.19 -47.04 2.38
CA ASP A 111 65.83 -47.50 2.08
C ASP A 111 64.84 -47.01 3.13
N LEU A 112 65.17 -47.16 4.42
CA LEU A 112 64.34 -46.63 5.50
C LEU A 112 64.17 -45.11 5.43
N HIS A 113 65.25 -44.39 5.07
CA HIS A 113 65.19 -42.93 4.91
C HIS A 113 64.30 -42.52 3.73
N LEU A 114 64.40 -43.22 2.60
CA LEU A 114 63.53 -42.99 1.43
C LEU A 114 62.07 -43.25 1.76
N ASP A 115 61.76 -44.33 2.49
CA ASP A 115 60.40 -44.63 2.91
C ASP A 115 59.84 -43.55 3.85
N LEU A 116 60.66 -43.02 4.76
CA LEU A 116 60.28 -41.90 5.61
C LEU A 116 59.99 -40.63 4.80
N LEU A 117 60.83 -40.32 3.79
CA LEU A 117 60.63 -39.15 2.93
C LEU A 117 59.37 -39.27 2.08
N ARG A 118 59.09 -40.47 1.53
CA ARG A 118 57.85 -40.75 0.79
C ARG A 118 56.62 -40.54 1.66
N ARG A 119 56.63 -41.03 2.91
CA ARG A 119 55.55 -40.79 3.88
C ARG A 119 55.38 -39.31 4.21
N LYS A 120 56.48 -38.58 4.44
CA LYS A 120 56.43 -37.13 4.71
C LYS A 120 55.84 -36.36 3.52
N LEU A 121 56.24 -36.71 2.30
CA LEU A 121 55.73 -36.08 1.09
C LEU A 121 54.22 -36.32 0.94
N SER A 122 53.77 -37.57 1.10
CA SER A 122 52.34 -37.92 1.06
C SER A 122 51.53 -37.15 2.11
N LEU A 123 52.02 -37.05 3.36
CA LEU A 123 51.36 -36.27 4.40
C LEU A 123 51.30 -34.77 4.06
N GLN A 124 52.34 -34.22 3.44
CA GLN A 124 52.38 -32.83 3.00
C GLN A 124 51.37 -32.57 1.87
N GLU A 125 51.30 -33.46 0.88
CA GLU A 125 50.32 -33.39 -0.21
C GLU A 125 48.88 -33.46 0.30
N ASP A 126 48.61 -34.36 1.25
CA ASP A 126 47.30 -34.45 1.89
C ASP A 126 46.96 -33.19 2.69
N THR A 127 47.92 -32.65 3.43
CA THR A 127 47.76 -31.41 4.20
C THR A 127 47.42 -30.23 3.29
N GLU A 128 48.13 -30.07 2.17
CA GLU A 128 47.84 -29.01 1.20
C GLU A 128 46.49 -29.21 0.51
N ARG A 129 46.12 -30.46 0.19
CA ARG A 129 44.79 -30.78 -0.35
C ARG A 129 43.68 -30.36 0.61
N VAL A 130 43.81 -30.70 1.89
CA VAL A 130 42.84 -30.32 2.93
C VAL A 130 42.78 -28.80 3.11
N LYS A 131 43.93 -28.11 3.15
CA LYS A 131 43.95 -26.63 3.21
C LYS A 131 43.22 -25.99 2.04
N SER A 132 43.41 -26.50 0.82
CA SER A 132 42.72 -26.03 -0.38
C SER A 132 41.20 -26.17 -0.28
N ILE A 133 40.73 -27.33 0.19
CA ILE A 133 39.29 -27.57 0.42
C ILE A 133 38.73 -26.61 1.46
N LEU A 134 39.39 -26.47 2.62
CA LEU A 134 38.96 -25.55 3.68
C LEU A 134 38.95 -24.08 3.23
N GLN A 135 39.90 -23.67 2.40
CA GLN A 135 39.93 -22.34 1.81
C GLN A 135 38.73 -22.13 0.88
N SER A 136 38.41 -23.10 0.02
CA SER A 136 37.23 -23.07 -0.85
C SER A 136 35.92 -22.99 -0.06
N GLU A 137 35.77 -23.81 0.99
CA GLU A 137 34.59 -23.79 1.87
C GLU A 137 34.44 -22.44 2.60
N ARG A 138 35.55 -21.86 3.07
CA ARG A 138 35.56 -20.52 3.67
C ARG A 138 35.09 -19.47 2.68
N ASP A 139 35.60 -19.50 1.45
CA ASP A 139 35.24 -18.53 0.42
C ASP A 139 33.77 -18.65 0.01
N GLU A 140 33.23 -19.88 -0.05
CA GLU A 140 31.80 -20.11 -0.28
C GLU A 140 30.93 -19.61 0.90
N ALA A 141 31.33 -19.89 2.14
CA ALA A 141 30.65 -19.38 3.33
C ALA A 141 30.62 -17.85 3.36
N ASN A 142 31.75 -17.19 3.04
CA ASN A 142 31.84 -15.74 2.92
C ASN A 142 30.91 -15.18 1.83
N LEU A 143 30.79 -15.87 0.69
CA LEU A 143 29.87 -15.48 -0.37
C LEU A 143 28.41 -15.59 0.09
N ARG A 144 28.05 -16.66 0.81
CA ARG A 144 26.70 -16.82 1.39
C ARG A 144 26.38 -15.72 2.40
N ILE A 145 27.32 -15.39 3.29
CA ILE A 145 27.17 -14.27 4.24
C ILE A 145 26.91 -12.96 3.50
N LYS A 146 27.71 -12.63 2.47
CA LYS A 146 27.51 -11.40 1.68
C LYS A 146 26.13 -11.36 1.00
N LYS A 147 25.61 -12.49 0.51
CA LYS A 147 24.25 -12.58 -0.07
C LYS A 147 23.17 -12.33 0.99
N LEU A 148 23.30 -12.97 2.16
CA LEU A 148 22.36 -12.80 3.27
C LEU A 148 22.37 -11.36 3.80
N MET A 149 23.52 -10.72 3.92
CA MET A 149 23.61 -9.31 4.32
C MET A 149 22.88 -8.38 3.33
N LYS A 150 23.02 -8.62 2.02
CA LYS A 150 22.27 -7.85 1.00
C LYS A 150 20.76 -8.08 1.09
N GLN A 151 20.33 -9.31 1.39
CA GLN A 151 18.92 -9.62 1.60
C GLN A 151 18.39 -8.96 2.88
N GLN A 152 19.16 -9.01 3.98
CA GLN A 152 18.85 -8.33 5.23
C GLN A 152 18.69 -6.82 5.01
N GLY A 153 19.59 -6.19 4.26
CA GLY A 153 19.48 -4.77 3.90
C GLY A 153 18.18 -4.44 3.16
N ARG A 154 17.82 -5.22 2.13
CA ARG A 154 16.56 -5.05 1.39
C ARG A 154 15.32 -5.20 2.27
N LEU A 155 15.29 -6.25 3.10
CA LEU A 155 14.17 -6.50 4.02
C LEU A 155 14.08 -5.40 5.09
N HIS A 156 15.21 -4.89 5.56
CA HIS A 156 15.24 -3.79 6.52
C HIS A 156 14.63 -2.50 5.93
N THR A 157 15.00 -2.14 4.70
CA THR A 157 14.42 -0.99 3.98
C THR A 157 12.91 -1.15 3.80
N GLN A 158 12.44 -2.31 3.33
CA GLN A 158 11.01 -2.58 3.20
C GLN A 158 10.27 -2.47 4.53
N LEU A 159 10.83 -3.03 5.60
CA LEU A 159 10.25 -2.92 6.94
C LEU A 159 10.15 -1.46 7.41
N THR A 160 11.15 -0.63 7.11
CA THR A 160 11.11 0.80 7.46
C THR A 160 10.05 1.55 6.66
N GLU A 161 9.93 1.28 5.36
CA GLU A 161 8.91 1.89 4.49
C GLU A 161 7.47 1.50 4.90
N GLU A 162 7.25 0.23 5.24
CA GLU A 162 5.93 -0.21 5.72
C GLU A 162 5.59 0.39 7.09
N LYS A 163 6.60 0.57 7.97
CA LYS A 163 6.40 1.28 9.24
C LYS A 163 6.04 2.76 9.03
N THR A 164 6.63 3.44 8.04
CA THR A 164 6.27 4.84 7.75
C THR A 164 4.86 4.94 7.17
N LYS A 165 4.51 4.09 6.19
CA LYS A 165 3.14 4.01 5.65
C LYS A 165 2.10 3.75 6.73
N ASN A 166 2.38 2.85 7.67
CA ASN A 166 1.46 2.55 8.76
C ASN A 166 1.23 3.78 9.68
N ARG A 167 2.29 4.54 9.97
CA ARG A 167 2.17 5.81 10.73
C ARG A 167 1.37 6.85 9.96
N GLU A 168 1.58 6.98 8.66
CA GLU A 168 0.83 7.90 7.79
C GLU A 168 -0.65 7.56 7.76
N ILE A 169 -1.01 6.29 7.55
CA ILE A 169 -2.40 5.83 7.59
C ILE A 169 -3.02 6.06 8.96
N SER A 170 -2.27 5.83 10.04
CA SER A 170 -2.74 6.11 11.40
C SER A 170 -3.04 7.60 11.61
N SER A 171 -2.19 8.49 11.07
CA SER A 171 -2.41 9.95 11.09
C SER A 171 -3.65 10.34 10.29
N GLN A 172 -3.81 9.79 9.08
CA GLN A 172 -4.99 10.03 8.24
C GLN A 172 -6.27 9.55 8.92
N LEU A 173 -6.21 8.43 9.66
CA LEU A 173 -7.35 7.92 10.41
C LEU A 173 -7.74 8.88 11.56
N THR A 174 -6.76 9.47 12.24
CA THR A 174 -7.04 10.49 13.27
C THR A 174 -7.64 11.75 12.66
N GLU A 175 -7.10 12.24 11.54
CA GLU A 175 -7.66 13.41 10.83
C GLU A 175 -9.09 13.15 10.32
N ALA A 176 -9.35 11.95 9.80
CA ALA A 176 -10.70 11.54 9.37
C ALA A 176 -11.69 11.51 10.55
N ALA A 177 -11.25 11.11 11.74
CA ALA A 177 -12.06 11.17 12.94
C ALA A 177 -12.41 12.62 13.33
N ASP A 178 -11.45 13.55 13.24
CA ASP A 178 -11.66 14.97 13.52
C ASP A 178 -12.63 15.63 12.53
N TYR A 179 -12.52 15.29 11.23
CA TYR A 179 -13.48 15.71 10.22
C TYR A 179 -14.89 15.20 10.51
N LYS A 180 -15.02 13.94 10.96
CA LYS A 180 -16.30 13.35 11.34
C LYS A 180 -16.90 14.06 12.55
N ILE A 181 -16.11 14.38 13.58
CA ILE A 181 -16.56 15.17 14.74
C ILE A 181 -17.08 16.53 14.28
N SER A 182 -16.29 17.25 13.49
CA SER A 182 -16.66 18.57 12.96
C SER A 182 -17.95 18.54 12.12
N ALA A 183 -18.12 17.50 11.30
CA ALA A 183 -19.32 17.31 10.50
C ALA A 183 -20.57 17.10 11.38
N LEU A 184 -20.46 16.26 12.43
CA LEU A 184 -21.55 16.03 13.37
C LEU A 184 -21.93 17.30 14.15
N GLU A 185 -20.95 18.12 14.53
CA GLU A 185 -21.21 19.43 15.17
C GLU A 185 -21.95 20.40 14.24
N ARG A 186 -21.57 20.44 12.96
CA ARG A 186 -22.27 21.24 11.94
C ARG A 186 -23.70 20.74 11.73
N SER A 187 -23.92 19.42 11.63
CA SER A 187 -25.27 18.85 11.51
C SER A 187 -26.15 19.21 12.71
N ARG A 188 -25.64 19.09 13.94
CA ARG A 188 -26.36 19.53 15.14
C ARG A 188 -26.71 21.02 15.09
N LYS A 189 -25.81 21.86 14.56
CA LYS A 189 -26.07 23.30 14.41
C LYS A 189 -27.16 23.58 13.38
N ILE A 190 -27.17 22.86 12.27
CA ILE A 190 -28.22 22.96 11.25
C ILE A 190 -29.58 22.59 11.84
N GLU A 191 -29.67 21.47 12.58
CA GLU A 191 -30.91 21.07 13.27
C GLU A 191 -31.42 22.15 14.25
N GLU A 192 -30.52 22.76 15.03
CA GLU A 192 -30.85 23.87 15.92
C GLU A 192 -31.42 25.08 15.15
N LEU A 193 -30.78 25.46 14.04
CA LEU A 193 -31.21 26.58 13.21
C LEU A 193 -32.53 26.30 12.51
N GLN A 194 -32.74 25.08 12.01
CA GLN A 194 -34.01 24.64 11.43
C GLN A 194 -35.15 24.73 12.44
N LYS A 195 -34.92 24.31 13.68
CA LYS A 195 -35.92 24.45 14.76
C LYS A 195 -36.28 25.92 14.99
N ARG A 196 -35.29 26.81 15.09
CA ARG A 196 -35.52 28.26 15.26
C ARG A 196 -36.26 28.88 14.07
N LEU A 197 -35.96 28.44 12.84
CA LEU A 197 -36.65 28.87 11.64
C LEU A 197 -38.14 28.52 11.71
N ILE A 198 -38.47 27.27 12.05
CA ILE A 198 -39.86 26.81 12.21
C ILE A 198 -40.59 27.63 13.28
N GLU A 199 -39.97 27.85 14.45
CA GLU A 199 -40.55 28.67 15.53
C GLU A 199 -40.85 30.10 15.05
N SER A 200 -39.92 30.71 14.30
CA SER A 200 -40.07 32.04 13.70
C SER A 200 -41.20 32.08 12.66
N GLU A 201 -41.32 31.07 11.80
CA GLU A 201 -42.38 30.97 10.80
C GLU A 201 -43.77 30.81 11.42
N ILE A 202 -43.88 30.03 12.50
CA ILE A 202 -45.12 29.90 13.28
C ILE A 202 -45.51 31.26 13.87
N LEU A 203 -44.54 31.99 14.46
CA LEU A 203 -44.79 33.31 15.03
C LEU A 203 -45.21 34.31 13.96
N ARG A 204 -44.52 34.36 12.83
CA ARG A 204 -44.85 35.19 11.66
C ARG A 204 -46.27 34.92 11.17
N THR A 205 -46.64 33.65 11.04
CA THR A 205 -48.00 33.24 10.62
C THR A 205 -49.06 33.72 11.61
N ARG A 206 -48.80 33.61 12.92
CA ARG A 206 -49.70 34.11 13.97
C ARG A 206 -49.86 35.63 13.91
N LEU A 207 -48.77 36.37 13.74
CA LEU A 207 -48.79 37.83 13.63
C LEU A 207 -49.51 38.29 12.34
N ASN A 208 -49.28 37.62 11.22
CA ASN A 208 -50.00 37.90 9.97
C ASN A 208 -51.52 37.68 10.10
N ARG A 209 -51.95 36.62 10.78
CA ARG A 209 -53.39 36.41 11.07
C ARG A 209 -53.97 37.56 11.90
N LYS A 210 -53.28 37.98 12.96
CA LYS A 210 -53.71 39.14 13.78
C LYS A 210 -53.77 40.42 12.94
N LEU A 211 -52.77 40.66 12.09
CA LEU A 211 -52.74 41.82 11.20
C LEU A 211 -53.94 41.82 10.23
N SER A 212 -54.26 40.67 9.63
CA SER A 212 -55.43 40.54 8.76
C SER A 212 -56.74 40.80 9.51
N MET A 213 -56.88 40.27 10.74
CA MET A 213 -58.05 40.56 11.59
C MET A 213 -58.18 42.05 11.88
N PHE A 214 -57.09 42.73 12.27
CA PHE A 214 -57.13 44.18 12.51
C PHE A 214 -57.43 44.98 11.25
N LYS A 215 -56.89 44.58 10.08
CA LYS A 215 -57.23 45.20 8.79
C LYS A 215 -58.73 45.07 8.50
N GLU A 216 -59.32 43.91 8.75
CA GLU A 216 -60.76 43.70 8.55
C GLU A 216 -61.60 44.53 9.53
N GLN A 217 -61.23 44.54 10.82
CA GLN A 217 -61.87 45.40 11.83
C GLN A 217 -61.80 46.89 11.46
N MET A 218 -60.68 47.34 10.90
CA MET A 218 -60.53 48.71 10.42
C MET A 218 -61.43 49.01 9.21
N ARG A 219 -61.60 48.05 8.29
CA ARG A 219 -62.51 48.19 7.14
C ARG A 219 -63.96 48.29 7.60
N THR A 220 -64.41 47.38 8.47
CA THR A 220 -65.79 47.39 8.98
C THR A 220 -66.09 48.65 9.80
N LEU A 221 -65.15 49.11 10.61
CA LEU A 221 -65.28 50.38 11.33
C LEU A 221 -65.38 51.56 10.35
N ASN A 222 -64.53 51.61 9.33
CA ASN A 222 -64.56 52.65 8.31
C ASN A 222 -65.89 52.66 7.52
N ASP A 223 -66.41 51.48 7.16
CA ASP A 223 -67.71 51.35 6.48
C ASP A 223 -68.86 51.81 7.38
N THR A 224 -68.80 51.47 8.67
CA THR A 224 -69.79 51.92 9.66
C THR A 224 -69.76 53.44 9.80
N VAL A 225 -68.58 54.04 9.95
CA VAL A 225 -68.40 55.50 10.04
C VAL A 225 -68.90 56.20 8.75
N ASN A 226 -68.62 55.64 7.58
CA ASN A 226 -69.11 56.19 6.31
C ASN A 226 -70.64 56.06 6.17
N GLN A 227 -71.22 54.95 6.61
CA GLN A 227 -72.66 54.74 6.61
C GLN A 227 -73.34 55.72 7.57
N GLU A 228 -72.82 55.89 8.79
CA GLU A 228 -73.31 56.88 9.76
C GLU A 228 -73.22 58.30 9.19
N ARG A 229 -72.09 58.65 8.56
CA ARG A 229 -71.93 59.95 7.87
C ARG A 229 -72.97 60.14 6.78
N SER A 230 -73.19 59.14 5.92
CA SER A 230 -74.19 59.20 4.84
C SER A 230 -75.61 59.38 5.37
N VAL A 231 -76.00 58.64 6.43
CA VAL A 231 -77.30 58.78 7.09
C VAL A 231 -77.45 60.16 7.73
N ASN A 232 -76.40 60.66 8.38
CA ASN A 232 -76.40 62.00 8.96
C ASN A 232 -76.50 63.08 7.88
N ASP A 233 -75.77 62.96 6.77
CA ASP A 233 -75.83 63.89 5.65
C ASP A 233 -77.23 63.90 5.01
N HIS A 234 -77.85 62.73 4.84
CA HIS A 234 -79.23 62.62 4.35
C HIS A 234 -80.23 63.26 5.33
N SER A 235 -80.10 63.00 6.63
CA SER A 235 -80.95 63.60 7.66
C SER A 235 -80.81 65.12 7.69
N LEU A 236 -79.57 65.62 7.60
CA LEU A 236 -79.29 67.06 7.48
C LEU A 236 -79.89 67.64 6.21
N GLN A 237 -79.90 66.92 5.10
CA GLN A 237 -80.52 67.37 3.85
C GLN A 237 -82.04 67.50 4.00
N ILE A 238 -82.71 66.51 4.59
CA ILE A 238 -84.15 66.58 4.88
C ILE A 238 -84.47 67.80 5.76
N LEU A 239 -83.71 67.99 6.85
CA LEU A 239 -83.90 69.14 7.73
C LEU A 239 -83.66 70.48 7.01
N ARG A 240 -82.71 70.53 6.07
CA ARG A 240 -82.49 71.72 5.21
C ARG A 240 -83.66 71.96 4.26
N ASP A 241 -84.22 70.91 3.68
CA ASP A 241 -85.36 71.00 2.76
C ASP A 241 -86.63 71.42 3.51
N GLU A 242 -86.92 70.82 4.67
CA GLU A 242 -88.00 71.22 5.57
C GLU A 242 -87.85 72.68 6.04
N LEU A 243 -86.64 73.09 6.40
CA LEU A 243 -86.34 74.48 6.76
C LEU A 243 -86.58 75.43 5.58
N THR A 244 -86.21 75.02 4.37
CA THR A 244 -86.42 75.80 3.15
C THR A 244 -87.92 75.90 2.82
N GLN A 245 -88.66 74.80 2.96
CA GLN A 245 -90.10 74.76 2.79
C GLN A 245 -90.80 75.64 3.82
N ALA A 246 -90.42 75.56 5.10
CA ALA A 246 -90.94 76.43 6.15
C ALA A 246 -90.69 77.91 5.84
N LYS A 247 -89.49 78.26 5.37
CA LYS A 247 -89.18 79.62 4.88
C LYS A 247 -90.09 80.06 3.73
N GLN A 248 -90.36 79.17 2.76
CA GLN A 248 -91.27 79.46 1.64
C GLN A 248 -92.71 79.67 2.12
N ILE A 249 -93.22 78.82 3.01
CA ILE A 249 -94.56 78.97 3.60
C ILE A 249 -94.67 80.29 4.36
N ILE A 250 -93.67 80.63 5.18
CA ILE A 250 -93.62 81.92 5.89
C ILE A 250 -93.67 83.07 4.87
N ALA A 251 -92.85 83.04 3.82
CA ALA A 251 -92.84 84.08 2.79
C ALA A 251 -94.21 84.21 2.07
N GLU A 252 -94.90 83.09 1.81
CA GLU A 252 -96.24 83.08 1.22
C GLU A 252 -97.29 83.67 2.18
N ILE A 253 -97.25 83.31 3.46
CA ILE A 253 -98.10 83.87 4.50
C ILE A 253 -97.87 85.38 4.62
N THR A 254 -96.61 85.83 4.68
CA THR A 254 -96.25 87.26 4.71
C THR A 254 -96.76 87.99 3.45
N ARG A 255 -96.69 87.37 2.27
CA ARG A 255 -97.25 87.95 1.03
C ARG A 255 -98.77 88.06 1.08
N ARG A 256 -99.48 87.03 1.57
CA ARG A 256 -100.95 87.05 1.75
C ARG A 256 -101.35 88.10 2.78
N GLU A 257 -100.64 88.18 3.90
CA GLU A 257 -100.84 89.19 4.93
C GLU A 257 -100.67 90.60 4.34
N SER A 258 -99.62 90.85 3.57
CA SER A 258 -99.44 92.13 2.87
C SER A 258 -100.59 92.45 1.91
N HIS A 259 -101.12 91.46 1.17
CA HIS A 259 -102.31 91.65 0.33
C HIS A 259 -103.55 92.00 1.15
N LEU A 260 -103.81 91.28 2.24
CA LEU A 260 -104.91 91.56 3.15
C LEU A 260 -104.78 92.96 3.76
N GLN A 261 -103.56 93.36 4.12
CA GLN A 261 -103.28 94.69 4.63
C GLN A 261 -103.52 95.77 3.55
N ASN A 262 -103.10 95.54 2.30
CA ASN A 262 -103.37 96.44 1.18
C ASN A 262 -104.86 96.54 0.87
N PHE A 263 -105.60 95.43 0.95
CA PHE A 263 -107.05 95.40 0.80
C PHE A 263 -107.73 96.18 1.93
N ARG A 264 -107.33 95.92 3.18
CA ARG A 264 -107.78 96.67 4.36
C ARG A 264 -107.58 98.17 4.17
N VAL A 265 -106.39 98.60 3.77
CA VAL A 265 -106.07 100.01 3.46
C VAL A 265 -106.99 100.56 2.36
N SER A 266 -107.25 99.80 1.31
CA SER A 266 -108.13 100.22 0.21
C SER A 266 -109.59 100.36 0.65
N VAL A 267 -110.10 99.44 1.45
CA VAL A 267 -111.45 99.52 2.04
C VAL A 267 -111.58 100.75 2.94
N VAL A 268 -110.59 101.00 3.81
CA VAL A 268 -110.57 102.19 4.67
C VAL A 268 -110.56 103.48 3.85
N LYS A 269 -109.79 103.54 2.75
CA LYS A 269 -109.80 104.66 1.80
C LYS A 269 -111.17 104.88 1.17
N VAL A 270 -111.85 103.82 0.73
CA VAL A 270 -113.20 103.91 0.13
C VAL A 270 -114.23 104.39 1.15
N LEU A 271 -114.09 103.99 2.41
CA LEU A 271 -114.93 104.49 3.51
C LEU A 271 -114.60 105.94 3.91
N ALA A 272 -113.55 106.54 3.35
CA ALA A 272 -113.02 107.85 3.72
C ALA A 272 -112.67 107.98 5.22
N GLU A 273 -112.21 106.88 5.84
CA GLU A 273 -111.89 106.81 7.26
C GLU A 273 -110.36 106.83 7.52
N PRO A 274 -109.90 107.11 8.75
CA PRO A 274 -108.48 107.08 9.11
C PRO A 274 -107.88 105.67 9.03
N TYR A 275 -106.63 105.55 8.55
CA TYR A 275 -105.92 104.27 8.33
C TYR A 275 -105.73 103.36 9.57
N CYS A 276 -105.93 103.90 10.78
CA CYS A 276 -105.66 103.26 12.06
C CYS A 276 -106.89 102.70 12.80
N ILE A 277 -108.05 102.56 12.13
CA ILE A 277 -109.25 102.00 12.78
C ILE A 277 -109.21 100.47 12.91
N PRO A 278 -109.72 99.87 13.99
CA PRO A 278 -109.78 98.41 14.14
C PRO A 278 -110.66 97.73 13.08
N ASP A 279 -110.34 96.48 12.71
CA ASP A 279 -111.06 95.75 11.65
C ASP A 279 -112.56 95.61 11.93
N TYR A 280 -112.94 95.42 13.20
CA TYR A 280 -114.35 95.35 13.57
C TYR A 280 -115.11 96.67 13.31
N GLU A 281 -114.44 97.83 13.37
CA GLU A 281 -115.05 99.12 13.04
C GLU A 281 -115.22 99.30 11.53
N ILE A 282 -114.21 98.89 10.74
CA ILE A 282 -114.29 98.84 9.26
C ILE A 282 -115.48 97.98 8.84
N ILE A 283 -115.60 96.78 9.43
CA ILE A 283 -116.70 95.85 9.16
C ILE A 283 -118.04 96.49 9.56
N SER A 284 -118.14 97.10 10.75
CA SER A 284 -119.37 97.77 11.20
C SER A 284 -119.80 98.91 10.27
N ARG A 285 -118.84 99.68 9.72
CA ARG A 285 -119.12 100.76 8.75
C ARG A 285 -119.56 100.21 7.39
N LEU A 286 -118.87 99.20 6.86
CA LEU A 286 -119.29 98.50 5.65
C LEU A 286 -120.70 97.95 5.80
N GLN A 287 -121.02 97.34 6.95
CA GLN A 287 -122.37 96.87 7.25
C GLN A 287 -123.41 98.00 7.25
N LYS A 288 -123.09 99.17 7.83
CA LYS A 288 -123.96 100.37 7.78
C LYS A 288 -124.11 100.93 6.37
N MET A 289 -123.04 100.95 5.56
CA MET A 289 -123.10 101.42 4.18
C MET A 289 -123.86 100.44 3.28
N VAL A 290 -123.70 99.13 3.48
CA VAL A 290 -124.49 98.09 2.80
C VAL A 290 -125.95 98.17 3.24
N ALA A 291 -126.23 98.39 4.53
CA ALA A 291 -127.59 98.63 5.02
C ALA A 291 -128.20 99.89 4.39
N ALA A 292 -127.46 101.00 4.35
CA ALA A 292 -127.89 102.24 3.71
C ALA A 292 -128.10 102.05 2.19
N HIS A 293 -127.20 101.34 1.49
CA HIS A 293 -127.38 101.00 0.08
C HIS A 293 -128.59 100.09 -0.12
N ARG A 294 -128.85 99.14 0.80
CA ARG A 294 -130.05 98.28 0.77
C ARG A 294 -131.32 99.09 0.97
N ASP A 295 -131.32 100.06 1.88
CA ASP A 295 -132.42 100.98 2.12
C ASP A 295 -132.64 101.93 0.93
N LEU A 296 -131.56 102.41 0.30
CA LEU A 296 -131.59 103.25 -0.91
C LEU A 296 -132.03 102.45 -2.15
N THR A 297 -131.63 101.18 -2.25
CA THR A 297 -132.10 100.22 -3.27
C THR A 297 -133.58 99.87 -3.05
N MET A 298 -134.05 99.78 -1.80
CA MET A 298 -135.46 99.59 -1.46
C MET A 298 -136.31 100.83 -1.77
N LEU A 299 -135.75 102.04 -1.65
CA LEU A 299 -136.37 103.30 -2.12
C LEU A 299 -136.34 103.43 -3.66
N SER A 300 -135.28 102.94 -4.30
CA SER A 300 -135.14 102.90 -5.77
C SER A 300 -136.02 101.85 -6.45
N ARG A 301 -136.70 100.97 -5.69
CA ARG A 301 -137.69 100.00 -6.20
C ARG A 301 -139.12 100.57 -6.35
N LYS A 302 -139.37 101.85 -6.06
CA LYS A 302 -140.69 102.50 -6.24
C LYS A 302 -140.93 103.11 -7.64
N TYR A 303 -139.97 103.05 -8.55
CA TYR A 303 -140.15 103.33 -9.97
C TYR A 303 -139.37 102.30 -10.78
N GLU A 304 -140.08 101.65 -11.70
CA GLU A 304 -139.68 100.59 -12.65
C GLU A 304 -139.62 99.12 -12.18
N GLU A 305 -140.74 98.47 -12.50
CA GLU A 305 -141.00 97.07 -12.88
C GLU A 305 -140.70 96.89 -14.41
N PRO A 306 -140.83 95.71 -15.04
CA PRO A 306 -140.06 94.46 -14.95
C PRO A 306 -139.37 94.07 -16.29
N LEU A 307 -138.49 93.05 -16.26
CA LEU A 307 -138.60 91.84 -17.10
C LEU A 307 -137.45 90.85 -16.78
N ASP A 308 -137.86 89.59 -16.67
CA ASP A 308 -137.10 88.34 -16.56
C ASP A 308 -136.01 88.24 -17.68
N HIS A 309 -135.11 87.26 -17.83
CA HIS A 309 -135.32 85.81 -17.88
C HIS A 309 -133.99 85.03 -17.78
N SER A 310 -134.07 83.94 -17.02
CA SER A 310 -133.67 82.57 -17.40
C SER A 310 -132.22 82.11 -17.23
N THR A 311 -131.95 81.25 -16.23
CA THR A 311 -131.80 79.75 -16.32
C THR A 311 -130.43 79.35 -16.91
N THR A 312 -129.57 78.49 -16.34
CA THR A 312 -129.81 77.08 -15.95
C THR A 312 -128.51 76.44 -15.39
N ARG A 313 -128.62 75.66 -14.30
CA ARG A 313 -127.97 74.36 -13.91
C ARG A 313 -126.47 74.11 -14.21
N CYS A 314 -125.67 73.76 -13.19
CA CYS A 314 -125.45 72.42 -12.58
C CYS A 314 -124.87 71.34 -13.53
N THR A 315 -123.70 70.77 -13.16
CA THR A 315 -123.40 69.35 -12.78
C THR A 315 -121.88 69.10 -12.88
N SER A 316 -121.21 68.52 -11.87
CA SER A 316 -120.88 67.06 -11.71
C SER A 316 -120.14 66.49 -12.94
N THR A 317 -119.02 65.76 -12.88
CA THR A 317 -118.61 64.60 -12.05
C THR A 317 -117.25 64.08 -12.59
N HIS A 318 -116.40 63.46 -11.74
CA HIS A 318 -115.53 62.27 -11.98
C HIS A 318 -114.48 62.28 -13.16
N GLN A 319 -113.37 61.54 -13.23
CA GLN A 319 -112.83 60.33 -12.57
C GLN A 319 -111.39 60.02 -13.11
N ILE A 320 -110.68 59.10 -12.41
CA ILE A 320 -109.76 58.04 -12.93
C ILE A 320 -108.27 58.36 -13.26
N HIS A 321 -107.38 57.56 -12.63
CA HIS A 321 -105.92 57.31 -12.89
C HIS A 321 -105.70 56.42 -14.17
N PRO A 322 -104.60 55.66 -14.45
CA PRO A 322 -103.18 55.61 -14.04
C PRO A 322 -102.16 55.36 -15.21
N SER A 323 -100.85 55.25 -14.94
CA SER A 323 -99.88 54.21 -15.46
C SER A 323 -98.42 54.61 -15.12
N ARG A 324 -97.65 53.80 -14.36
CA ARG A 324 -96.81 52.61 -14.66
C ARG A 324 -95.43 52.89 -15.31
N SER A 325 -94.40 52.41 -14.60
CA SER A 325 -92.92 52.33 -14.75
C SER A 325 -92.39 51.54 -15.98
N PRO A 326 -91.11 51.07 -16.02
CA PRO A 326 -89.79 51.75 -16.07
C PRO A 326 -88.90 51.21 -17.23
N CYS A 327 -87.70 51.76 -17.46
CA CYS A 327 -86.68 51.01 -18.22
C CYS A 327 -85.25 51.18 -17.69
N SER A 328 -84.56 50.05 -17.77
CA SER A 328 -83.26 49.65 -17.24
C SER A 328 -82.08 50.18 -18.08
N GLY A 329 -80.96 50.47 -17.42
CA GLY A 329 -79.68 50.79 -18.05
C GLY A 329 -78.55 50.01 -17.38
N TYR A 330 -78.08 48.95 -18.03
CA TYR A 330 -76.84 48.24 -17.71
C TYR A 330 -75.82 48.57 -18.81
N THR A 331 -74.67 49.13 -18.44
CA THR A 331 -73.52 49.32 -19.34
C THR A 331 -72.39 48.36 -18.99
N ARG A 332 -72.10 47.56 -20.01
CA ARG A 332 -70.95 46.72 -20.38
C ARG A 332 -69.57 47.36 -20.10
N TYR A 333 -68.60 46.52 -19.69
CA TYR A 333 -67.20 46.58 -20.16
C TYR A 333 -66.64 45.15 -20.24
N GLU A 334 -66.23 44.78 -21.46
CA GLU A 334 -65.30 43.70 -21.79
C GLU A 334 -63.91 44.35 -21.94
N ASP A 335 -62.81 43.64 -21.65
CA ASP A 335 -61.80 43.28 -22.67
C ASP A 335 -60.47 42.76 -22.05
N SER A 336 -60.18 41.50 -22.37
CA SER A 336 -58.90 40.89 -22.82
C SER A 336 -57.52 41.32 -22.31
N GLY A 337 -56.67 40.31 -22.03
CA GLY A 337 -55.42 40.19 -22.81
C GLY A 337 -54.13 39.80 -22.08
N TYR A 338 -53.81 38.49 -22.09
CA TYR A 338 -52.50 37.84 -22.36
C TYR A 338 -51.16 38.49 -21.93
N ALA A 339 -50.32 37.71 -21.23
CA ALA A 339 -49.06 37.13 -21.75
C ALA A 339 -48.23 36.42 -20.66
N ASP A 340 -47.63 35.29 -21.05
CA ASP A 340 -46.54 34.53 -20.40
C ASP A 340 -45.62 34.09 -21.58
N PRO A 341 -44.37 33.60 -21.42
CA PRO A 341 -43.20 34.00 -20.61
C PRO A 341 -41.95 34.24 -21.54
N PRO A 342 -40.65 34.27 -21.12
CA PRO A 342 -39.88 33.02 -20.84
C PRO A 342 -38.70 33.10 -19.81
N ASP A 343 -38.26 31.90 -19.41
CA ASP A 343 -36.95 31.38 -18.93
C ASP A 343 -35.96 32.21 -18.07
N SER A 344 -35.45 31.58 -16.99
CA SER A 344 -34.01 31.24 -16.86
C SER A 344 -33.61 30.53 -15.54
N HIS A 345 -32.71 29.54 -15.72
CA HIS A 345 -31.71 28.92 -14.81
C HIS A 345 -32.20 28.09 -13.60
N GLU A 346 -31.97 26.77 -13.62
CA GLU A 346 -30.73 26.08 -13.16
C GLU A 346 -30.35 26.44 -11.71
N ILE A 347 -30.42 25.45 -10.83
CA ILE A 347 -29.30 24.95 -10.02
C ILE A 347 -29.78 23.65 -9.35
N GLU A 348 -29.11 22.55 -9.73
CA GLU A 348 -29.01 21.31 -8.95
C GLU A 348 -28.45 21.63 -7.57
N ASP A 349 -28.92 20.95 -6.51
CA ASP A 349 -27.99 20.61 -5.44
C ASP A 349 -28.37 19.32 -4.73
N ILE A 350 -27.29 18.61 -4.43
CA ILE A 350 -27.09 17.30 -3.81
C ILE A 350 -27.34 17.35 -2.30
#